data_AF-A0A7L6WMC3-F1
#
_entry.id   AF-A0A7L6WMC3-F1
#
_cell.length_a   1.000
_cell.length_b   1.000
_cell.length_c   1.000
_cell.angle_alpha   90.00
_cell.angle_beta   90.00
_cell.angle_gamma   90.00
#
_symmetry.space_group_name_H-M   'P 1'
#
loop_
_entity.id
_entity.type
_entity.pdbx_description
1 polymer ?
#
loop_
_entity_poly.entity_id
_entity_poly.type
_entity_poly.pdbx_seq_one_letter_code
_entity_poly.pdbx_strand_id
1 'polypeptide(L)'
;MEQKSVQKVEKKIEKQLKKQKLGIPINFFSFLPNFSHDEKEKILDTIASENLKEGKKDFAGYYQIPYQTLIDKELVYMDIFIDDNASVKSQDMKDAAKKLDASDLPNGKYNFFYSNTKDENHDSISYSFKVKDGKVVFYEDENLVLDDD
;
A
#
# COMPACT_ATOMS: atom_id res chain seq x y z
N MET A 1 -3.85 21.81 9.56
CA MET A 1 -2.56 21.19 9.94
C MET A 1 -2.77 19.68 9.95
N GLU A 2 -2.76 19.03 8.79
CA GLU A 2 -3.31 17.66 8.69
C GLU A 2 -2.47 16.71 7.80
N GLN A 3 -1.60 17.22 6.92
CA GLN A 3 -0.75 16.37 6.07
C GLN A 3 0.53 15.85 6.76
N LYS A 4 0.93 16.44 7.90
CA LYS A 4 2.20 16.11 8.59
C LYS A 4 2.19 14.76 9.32
N SER A 5 1.02 14.14 9.56
CA SER A 5 0.90 12.88 10.29
C SER A 5 1.12 11.67 9.36
N VAL A 6 0.40 11.59 8.25
CA VAL A 6 0.51 10.48 7.27
C VAL A 6 1.91 10.43 6.66
N GLN A 7 2.46 11.58 6.26
CA GLN A 7 3.83 11.65 5.72
C GLN A 7 4.89 11.13 6.72
N LYS A 8 4.66 11.27 8.03
CA LYS A 8 5.57 10.70 9.05
C LYS A 8 5.46 9.18 9.09
N VAL A 9 4.24 8.64 8.97
CA VAL A 9 3.99 7.20 8.92
C VAL A 9 4.61 6.61 7.65
N GLU A 10 4.37 7.22 6.48
CA GLU A 10 4.94 6.80 5.21
C GLU A 10 6.47 6.79 5.27
N LYS A 11 7.10 7.87 5.77
CA LYS A 11 8.56 7.92 5.94
C LYS A 11 9.10 6.90 6.94
N LYS A 12 8.31 6.51 7.95
CA LYS A 12 8.72 5.46 8.91
C LYS A 12 8.73 4.11 8.21
N ILE A 13 7.66 3.77 7.51
CA ILE A 13 7.52 2.52 6.74
C ILE A 13 8.58 2.45 5.64
N GLU A 14 8.77 3.52 4.87
CA GLU A 14 9.80 3.62 3.83
C GLU A 14 11.19 3.32 4.38
N LYS A 15 11.56 3.91 5.53
CA LYS A 15 12.85 3.65 6.18
C LYS A 15 13.00 2.20 6.63
N GLN A 16 11.92 1.55 7.04
CA GLN A 16 11.94 0.12 7.40
C GLN A 16 12.14 -0.73 6.15
N LEU A 17 11.39 -0.47 5.08
CA LEU A 17 11.50 -1.18 3.79
C LEU A 17 12.90 -1.07 3.19
N LYS A 18 13.47 0.14 3.13
CA LYS A 18 14.81 0.41 2.56
C LYS A 18 15.96 -0.27 3.30
N LYS A 19 15.77 -0.68 4.56
CA LYS A 19 16.79 -1.42 5.33
C LYS A 19 16.83 -2.90 4.98
N GLN A 20 15.78 -3.44 4.38
CA GLN A 20 15.67 -4.84 4.06
C GLN A 20 16.45 -5.17 2.77
N LYS A 21 17.03 -6.38 2.71
CA LYS A 21 17.75 -6.88 1.53
C LYS A 21 16.79 -7.57 0.56
N LEU A 22 15.90 -6.80 -0.06
CA LEU A 22 14.84 -7.32 -0.93
C LEU A 22 15.31 -7.72 -2.33
N GLY A 23 16.48 -7.25 -2.77
CA GLY A 23 17.01 -7.51 -4.11
C GLY A 23 16.44 -6.58 -5.19
N ILE A 24 15.55 -5.65 -4.83
CA ILE A 24 15.04 -4.57 -5.68
C ILE A 24 15.26 -3.23 -4.98
N PRO A 25 15.61 -2.14 -5.71
CA PRO A 25 15.81 -0.83 -5.12
C PRO A 25 14.47 -0.14 -4.85
N ILE A 26 14.19 0.15 -3.58
CA ILE A 26 12.98 0.88 -3.19
C ILE A 26 13.22 2.39 -3.29
N ASN A 27 12.37 3.09 -4.04
CA ASN A 27 12.36 4.54 -4.17
C ASN A 27 11.61 5.22 -3.02
N PHE A 28 10.30 4.97 -2.87
CA PHE A 28 9.49 5.52 -1.78
C PHE A 28 8.27 4.64 -1.45
N PHE A 29 7.59 4.97 -0.36
CA PHE A 29 6.34 4.33 0.05
C PHE A 29 5.22 5.37 0.12
N SER A 30 4.01 5.03 -0.31
CA SER A 30 2.84 5.90 -0.18
C SER A 30 1.57 5.09 0.06
N PHE A 31 0.63 5.69 0.79
CA PHE A 31 -0.75 5.25 0.74
C PHE A 31 -1.41 5.89 -0.50
N LEU A 32 -1.89 5.09 -1.44
CA LEU A 32 -2.64 5.59 -2.59
C LEU A 32 -4.10 5.14 -2.55
N PRO A 33 -5.05 5.96 -3.02
CA PRO A 33 -6.46 5.57 -3.10
C PRO A 33 -6.67 4.28 -3.89
N ASN A 34 -7.42 3.34 -3.31
CA ASN A 34 -7.91 2.12 -3.95
C ASN A 34 -9.39 2.29 -4.37
N PHE A 35 -9.69 3.39 -5.06
CA PHE A 35 -11.02 3.67 -5.57
C PHE A 35 -11.01 4.71 -6.69
N SER A 36 -11.99 4.62 -7.59
CA SER A 36 -12.29 5.66 -8.57
C SER A 36 -12.98 6.84 -7.89
N HIS A 37 -12.78 8.06 -8.41
CA HIS A 37 -13.36 9.28 -7.83
C HIS A 37 -14.89 9.21 -7.75
N ASP A 38 -15.54 8.63 -8.78
CA ASP A 38 -16.99 8.61 -8.92
C ASP A 38 -17.69 7.59 -8.00
N GLU A 39 -17.03 6.49 -7.63
CA GLU A 39 -17.67 5.41 -6.85
C GLU A 39 -17.68 5.67 -5.34
N LYS A 40 -16.73 6.45 -4.80
CA LYS A 40 -16.51 6.50 -3.35
C LYS A 40 -16.52 7.87 -2.70
N GLU A 41 -16.72 8.98 -3.42
CA GLU A 41 -16.86 10.31 -2.79
C GLU A 41 -17.96 10.31 -1.70
N LYS A 42 -19.13 9.72 -1.99
CA LYS A 42 -20.23 9.57 -1.01
C LYS A 42 -19.88 8.68 0.19
N ILE A 43 -19.02 7.67 -0.01
CA ILE A 43 -18.57 6.77 1.05
C ILE A 43 -17.58 7.51 1.96
N LEU A 44 -16.68 8.31 1.39
CA LEU A 44 -15.74 9.13 2.14
C LEU A 44 -16.46 10.20 2.97
N ASP A 45 -17.48 10.86 2.41
CA ASP A 45 -18.31 11.84 3.13
C ASP A 45 -19.05 11.21 4.31
N THR A 46 -19.56 9.99 4.12
CA THR A 46 -20.22 9.22 5.18
C THR A 46 -19.23 8.88 6.30
N ILE A 47 -18.06 8.36 5.95
CA ILE A 47 -17.01 7.99 6.92
C ILE A 47 -16.48 9.22 7.68
N ALA A 48 -16.28 10.35 7.00
CA ALA A 48 -15.87 11.60 7.63
C ALA A 48 -16.93 12.08 8.64
N SER A 49 -18.21 12.03 8.25
CA SER A 49 -19.34 12.40 9.11
C SER A 49 -19.46 11.51 10.35
N GLU A 50 -19.23 10.20 10.21
CA GLU A 50 -19.24 9.25 11.33
C GLU A 50 -18.06 9.48 12.29
N ASN A 51 -16.84 9.65 11.76
CA ASN A 51 -15.66 9.91 12.58
C ASN A 51 -15.78 11.23 13.38
N LEU A 52 -16.42 12.26 12.81
CA LEU A 52 -16.71 13.52 13.50
C LEU A 52 -17.71 13.32 14.64
N LYS A 53 -18.75 12.50 14.45
CA LYS A 53 -19.69 12.12 15.52
C LYS A 53 -19.01 11.36 16.65
N GLU A 54 -18.00 10.54 16.32
CA GLU A 54 -17.17 9.80 17.28
C GLU A 54 -16.10 10.68 17.96
N GLY A 55 -15.96 11.95 17.56
CA GLY A 55 -15.04 12.90 18.21
C GLY A 55 -13.57 12.75 17.83
N LYS A 56 -13.25 12.03 16.74
CA LYS A 56 -11.88 11.92 16.20
C LYS A 56 -11.43 13.27 15.64
N LYS A 57 -10.14 13.61 15.74
CA LYS A 57 -9.58 14.94 15.39
C LYS A 57 -8.24 14.87 14.63
N ASP A 58 -7.78 13.68 14.30
CA ASP A 58 -6.50 13.37 13.67
C ASP A 58 -6.71 13.03 12.19
N PHE A 59 -6.71 14.06 11.36
CA PHE A 59 -7.16 13.96 9.98
C PHE A 59 -6.06 14.27 8.97
N ALA A 60 -6.18 13.79 7.71
CA ALA A 60 -5.19 13.99 6.65
C ALA A 60 -5.81 14.18 5.25
N GLY A 61 -5.49 15.29 4.56
CA GLY A 61 -5.95 15.58 3.20
C GLY A 61 -7.41 16.05 3.14
N TYR A 62 -7.97 16.27 1.93
CA TYR A 62 -9.33 16.80 1.71
C TYR A 62 -10.42 16.06 2.50
N TYR A 63 -10.17 14.80 2.87
CA TYR A 63 -11.03 13.98 3.71
C TYR A 63 -10.42 13.77 5.08
N GLN A 64 -11.15 14.17 6.10
CA GLN A 64 -10.77 14.01 7.50
C GLN A 64 -10.89 12.54 7.95
N ILE A 65 -9.98 11.67 7.50
CA ILE A 65 -10.02 10.23 7.77
C ILE A 65 -8.68 9.77 8.37
N PRO A 66 -8.67 9.13 9.56
CA PRO A 66 -7.47 8.50 10.11
C PRO A 66 -6.90 7.44 9.17
N TYR A 67 -5.58 7.35 9.04
CA TYR A 67 -4.95 6.39 8.11
C TYR A 67 -5.29 4.93 8.45
N GLN A 68 -5.47 4.62 9.74
CA GLN A 68 -5.90 3.28 10.16
C GLN A 68 -7.28 2.95 9.58
N THR A 69 -8.20 3.92 9.54
CA THR A 69 -9.51 3.76 8.91
C THR A 69 -9.38 3.54 7.40
N LEU A 70 -8.43 4.21 6.73
CA LEU A 70 -8.18 3.98 5.30
C LEU A 70 -7.74 2.53 5.03
N ILE A 71 -6.92 1.97 5.91
CA ILE A 71 -6.44 0.59 5.84
C ILE A 71 -7.57 -0.39 6.16
N ASP A 72 -8.26 -0.21 7.29
CA ASP A 72 -9.31 -1.11 7.79
C ASP A 72 -10.50 -1.20 6.84
N LYS A 73 -10.78 -0.12 6.10
CA LYS A 73 -11.84 -0.06 5.09
C LYS A 73 -11.33 -0.43 3.68
N GLU A 74 -10.08 -0.85 3.54
CA GLU A 74 -9.40 -1.16 2.28
C GLU A 74 -9.52 -0.05 1.22
N LEU A 75 -9.53 1.21 1.67
CA LEU A 75 -9.67 2.39 0.82
C LEU A 75 -8.35 2.83 0.19
N VAL A 76 -7.23 2.22 0.60
CA VAL A 76 -5.90 2.50 0.06
C VAL A 76 -5.17 1.23 -0.32
N TYR A 77 -4.27 1.36 -1.30
CA TYR A 77 -3.13 0.48 -1.48
C TYR A 77 -1.92 1.05 -0.73
N MET A 78 -1.13 0.12 -0.21
CA MET A 78 0.20 0.39 0.33
C MET A 78 1.22 0.19 -0.80
N ASP A 79 1.47 1.25 -1.55
CA ASP A 79 2.35 1.20 -2.71
C ASP A 79 3.82 1.39 -2.31
N ILE A 80 4.64 0.46 -2.78
CA ILE A 80 6.09 0.48 -2.65
C ILE A 80 6.66 0.72 -4.04
N PHE A 81 7.11 1.95 -4.27
CA PHE A 81 7.67 2.37 -5.55
C PHE A 81 9.11 1.88 -5.69
N ILE A 82 9.40 1.26 -6.82
CA ILE A 82 10.75 0.82 -7.20
C ILE A 82 11.43 1.97 -7.95
N ASP A 83 12.75 2.08 -7.77
CA ASP A 83 13.58 3.06 -8.48
C ASP A 83 13.47 2.88 -10.00
N ASP A 84 13.19 3.96 -10.72
CA ASP A 84 13.03 3.95 -12.18
C ASP A 84 14.36 3.70 -12.92
N ASN A 85 15.48 3.78 -12.21
CA ASN A 85 16.79 3.38 -12.72
C ASN A 85 17.05 1.88 -12.67
N ALA A 86 16.20 1.12 -11.98
CA ALA A 86 16.31 -0.32 -11.92
C ALA A 86 15.90 -0.97 -13.26
N SER A 87 16.45 -2.15 -13.53
CA SER A 87 15.89 -3.07 -14.52
C SER A 87 15.27 -4.22 -13.73
N VAL A 88 13.96 -4.16 -13.54
CA VAL A 88 13.19 -5.14 -12.75
C VAL A 88 12.12 -5.78 -13.59
N LYS A 89 11.79 -7.03 -13.27
CA LYS A 89 10.68 -7.80 -13.84
C LYS A 89 9.70 -8.17 -12.74
N SER A 90 8.49 -8.56 -13.12
CA SER A 90 7.45 -9.01 -12.15
C SER A 90 7.96 -10.14 -11.24
N GLN A 91 8.79 -11.06 -11.77
CA GLN A 91 9.38 -12.14 -10.98
C GLN A 91 10.31 -11.62 -9.86
N ASP A 92 11.08 -10.56 -10.11
CA ASP A 92 11.95 -9.96 -9.09
C ASP A 92 11.11 -9.38 -7.94
N MET A 93 9.94 -8.80 -8.25
CA MET A 93 9.00 -8.30 -7.25
C MET A 93 8.36 -9.43 -6.43
N LYS A 94 8.01 -10.55 -7.08
CA LYS A 94 7.51 -11.75 -6.39
C LYS A 94 8.56 -12.32 -5.43
N ASP A 95 9.81 -12.38 -5.87
CA ASP A 95 10.93 -12.85 -5.04
C ASP A 95 11.26 -11.88 -3.89
N ALA A 96 11.11 -10.57 -4.13
CA ALA A 96 11.22 -9.55 -3.09
C ALA A 96 10.11 -9.69 -2.04
N ALA A 97 8.86 -9.91 -2.47
CA ALA A 97 7.73 -10.12 -1.56
C ALA A 97 7.91 -11.37 -0.68
N LYS A 98 8.50 -12.45 -1.20
CA LYS A 98 8.85 -13.65 -0.40
C LYS A 98 9.92 -13.39 0.68
N LYS A 99 10.79 -12.40 0.46
CA LYS A 99 11.88 -12.03 1.39
C LYS A 99 11.49 -10.90 2.35
N LEU A 100 10.34 -10.27 2.12
CA LEU A 100 9.88 -9.12 2.90
C LEU A 100 9.56 -9.55 4.33
N ASP A 101 10.29 -8.98 5.29
CA ASP A 101 9.92 -9.00 6.69
C ASP A 101 8.78 -8.00 6.91
N ALA A 102 7.58 -8.52 7.07
CA ALA A 102 6.35 -7.74 7.22
C ALA A 102 5.93 -7.59 8.70
N SER A 103 6.75 -8.01 9.67
CA SER A 103 6.39 -8.03 11.09
C SER A 103 5.95 -6.68 11.64
N ASP A 104 6.57 -5.59 11.17
CA ASP A 104 6.27 -4.22 11.56
C ASP A 104 5.34 -3.47 10.58
N LEU A 105 4.85 -4.14 9.52
CA LEU A 105 3.99 -3.54 8.51
C LEU A 105 2.51 -3.65 8.90
N PRO A 106 1.68 -2.61 8.63
CA PRO A 106 0.24 -2.73 8.84
C PRO A 106 -0.37 -3.81 7.95
N ASN A 107 -1.46 -4.43 8.43
CA ASN A 107 -2.24 -5.34 7.61
C ASN A 107 -2.85 -4.63 6.39
N GLY A 108 -3.09 -5.35 5.31
CA GLY A 108 -3.87 -4.89 4.15
C GLY A 108 -3.18 -5.14 2.82
N LYS A 109 -3.59 -4.40 1.77
CA LYS A 109 -3.18 -4.65 0.38
C LYS A 109 -1.95 -3.83 0.01
N TYR A 110 -0.90 -4.54 -0.38
CA TYR A 110 0.36 -3.96 -0.82
C TYR A 110 0.57 -4.17 -2.30
N ASN A 111 1.38 -3.29 -2.88
CA ASN A 111 1.76 -3.37 -4.27
C ASN A 111 3.21 -2.90 -4.44
N PHE A 112 4.05 -3.73 -5.05
CA PHE A 112 5.29 -3.24 -5.64
C PHE A 112 4.95 -2.61 -6.99
N PHE A 113 5.35 -1.36 -7.21
CA PHE A 113 5.08 -0.64 -8.44
C PHE A 113 6.37 -0.15 -9.07
N TYR A 114 6.54 -0.41 -10.37
CA TYR A 114 7.61 0.13 -11.17
C TYR A 114 7.02 0.78 -12.42
N SER A 115 7.44 2.02 -12.69
CA SER A 115 7.14 2.72 -13.93
C SER A 115 8.44 2.98 -14.66
N ASN A 116 8.58 2.42 -15.86
CA ASN A 116 9.71 2.67 -16.72
C ASN A 116 9.49 3.99 -17.46
N THR A 117 10.08 5.06 -16.95
CA THR A 117 10.02 6.40 -17.56
C THR A 117 11.05 6.59 -18.68
N LYS A 118 11.90 5.58 -18.95
CA LYS A 118 13.00 5.66 -19.92
C LYS A 118 12.59 5.23 -21.33
N ASP A 119 11.61 4.35 -21.43
CA ASP A 119 11.07 3.88 -22.72
C ASP A 119 9.86 4.72 -23.10
N GLU A 120 9.71 5.09 -24.38
CA GLU A 120 8.63 5.96 -24.88
C GLU A 120 7.20 5.44 -24.56
N ASN A 121 7.05 4.12 -24.38
CA ASN A 121 5.77 3.50 -24.04
C ASN A 121 5.38 3.65 -22.56
N HIS A 122 6.29 4.15 -21.72
CA HIS A 122 6.08 4.33 -20.28
C HIS A 122 5.57 3.05 -19.58
N ASP A 123 6.10 1.89 -19.97
CA ASP A 123 5.62 0.60 -19.49
C ASP A 123 5.69 0.54 -17.95
N SER A 124 4.59 0.12 -17.34
CA SER A 124 4.54 -0.09 -15.89
C SER A 124 4.22 -1.54 -15.58
N ILE A 125 4.85 -2.04 -14.53
CA ILE A 125 4.60 -3.38 -14.01
C ILE A 125 4.40 -3.30 -12.51
N SER A 126 3.58 -4.20 -12.01
CA SER A 126 3.23 -4.24 -10.61
C SER A 126 3.14 -5.68 -10.09
N TYR A 127 3.25 -5.84 -8.78
CA TYR A 127 3.04 -7.10 -8.09
C TYR A 127 2.34 -6.87 -6.77
N SER A 128 1.09 -7.33 -6.69
CA SER A 128 0.22 -7.16 -5.53
C SER A 128 0.29 -8.35 -4.59
N PHE A 129 0.25 -8.08 -3.29
CA PHE A 129 0.17 -9.08 -2.22
C PHE A 129 -0.58 -8.50 -1.02
N LYS A 130 -0.83 -9.32 0.00
CA LYS A 130 -1.40 -8.87 1.27
C LYS A 130 -0.37 -9.01 2.39
N VAL A 131 -0.50 -8.16 3.40
CA VAL A 131 0.10 -8.39 4.72
C VAL A 131 -1.01 -8.71 5.70
N LYS A 132 -0.84 -9.80 6.45
CA LYS A 132 -1.73 -10.19 7.53
C LYS A 132 -0.92 -10.75 8.69
N ASP A 133 -1.12 -10.19 9.87
CA ASP A 133 -0.52 -10.62 11.13
C ASP A 133 1.03 -10.70 11.03
N GLY A 134 1.61 -9.67 10.42
CA GLY A 134 3.05 -9.54 10.24
C GLY A 134 3.65 -10.45 9.16
N LYS A 135 2.82 -11.09 8.32
CA LYS A 135 3.26 -12.02 7.27
C LYS A 135 2.74 -11.62 5.91
N VAL A 136 3.54 -11.91 4.87
CA VAL A 136 3.11 -11.79 3.48
C VAL A 136 2.18 -12.96 3.12
N VAL A 137 1.06 -12.65 2.51
CA VAL A 137 0.07 -13.60 1.96
C VAL A 137 -0.06 -13.33 0.47
N PHE A 138 0.19 -14.36 -0.34
CA PHE A 138 0.06 -14.27 -1.80
C PHE A 138 -1.35 -14.61 -2.23
N TYR A 139 -1.91 -13.86 -3.19
CA TYR A 139 -3.25 -14.13 -3.73
C TYR A 139 -3.36 -15.50 -4.41
N GLU A 140 -2.26 -16.00 -4.98
CA GLU A 140 -2.19 -17.33 -5.57
C GLU A 140 -2.37 -18.44 -4.51
N ASP A 141 -1.94 -18.19 -3.26
CA ASP A 141 -2.06 -19.15 -2.16
C ASP A 141 -3.46 -19.10 -1.51
N GLU A 142 -4.18 -17.98 -1.61
CA GLU A 142 -5.56 -17.86 -1.12
C GLU A 142 -6.54 -18.77 -1.89
N ASN A 143 -6.26 -19.05 -3.17
CA ASN A 143 -7.08 -19.95 -4.00
C ASN A 143 -6.83 -21.45 -3.74
N LEU A 144 -5.84 -21.82 -2.91
CA LEU A 144 -5.55 -23.22 -2.56
C LEU A 144 -6.30 -23.72 -1.31
N VAL A 145 -7.12 -22.87 -0.66
CA VAL A 145 -7.88 -23.21 0.56
C VAL A 145 -9.37 -23.51 0.26
N LEU A 146 -9.72 -23.70 -1.01
CA LEU A 146 -11.05 -24.15 -1.43
C LEU A 146 -10.91 -25.48 -2.15
N ASP A 147 -10.85 -26.57 -1.38
CA ASP A 147 -11.37 -27.90 -1.71
C ASP A 147 -10.78 -28.90 -0.70
N ASP A 148 -11.49 -29.07 0.42
CA ASP A 148 -11.51 -30.33 1.17
C ASP A 148 -12.94 -30.43 1.74
N ASP A 149 -13.84 -30.99 0.93
CA ASP A 149 -15.15 -31.52 1.32
C ASP A 149 -15.01 -32.69 2.31
#